data_AF-A0A438AD10-F1
#
_entry.id   AF-A0A438AD10-F1
#
_cell.length_a   1.000
_cell.length_b   1.000
_cell.length_c   1.000
_cell.angle_alpha   90.00
_cell.angle_beta   90.00
_cell.angle_gamma   90.00
#
_symmetry.space_group_name_H-M   'P 1'
#
loop_
_entity.id
_entity.type
_entity.pdbx_description
1 polymer ?
#
loop_
_entity_poly.entity_id
_entity_poly.type
_entity_poly.pdbx_seq_one_letter_code
_entity_poly.pdbx_strand_id
1 'polypeptide(L)'
;LSDWVFNAIRAQEVLTLHRDYFRLRKPIERRVYEIARKHCGQQDEWRIGLPLLLKKTGAQSPLKRFREMIRDLVAYDHLPDYSVTFDAAADMVTFRNRGSLLATWATAWDGRLDAEAHHDAREVAPGWDVYMLEEKWRLWLGEHEIEPKFPERHFIKFCRSWYEKRGRP
;
A
#
# COMPACT_ATOMS: atom_id res chain seq x y z
N LEU A 1 18.71 -11.13 19.86
CA LEU A 1 17.90 -10.27 18.97
C LEU A 1 18.45 -8.86 19.10
N SER A 2 18.78 -8.13 18.02
CA SER A 2 19.34 -6.78 18.18
C SER A 2 18.26 -5.76 18.50
N ASP A 3 18.60 -4.73 19.27
CA ASP A 3 17.66 -3.70 19.75
C ASP A 3 16.96 -2.95 18.61
N TRP A 4 17.60 -2.86 17.43
CA TRP A 4 17.00 -2.32 16.21
C TRP A 4 15.79 -3.14 15.74
N VAL A 5 15.88 -4.48 15.77
CA VAL A 5 14.79 -5.37 15.37
C VAL A 5 13.63 -5.24 16.36
N PHE A 6 13.95 -5.16 17.66
CA PHE A 6 12.94 -5.02 18.71
C PHE A 6 12.22 -3.67 18.66
N ASN A 7 12.95 -2.58 18.36
CA ASN A 7 12.37 -1.25 18.20
C ASN A 7 11.52 -1.11 16.92
N ALA A 8 11.93 -1.74 15.82
CA ALA A 8 11.12 -1.78 14.59
C ALA A 8 9.82 -2.55 14.79
N ILE A 9 9.85 -3.64 15.57
CA ILE A 9 8.65 -4.39 15.94
C ILE A 9 7.74 -3.57 16.89
N ARG A 10 8.32 -2.84 17.86
CA ARG A 10 7.55 -1.94 18.75
C ARG A 10 6.93 -0.75 18.03
N ALA A 11 7.49 -0.31 16.91
CA ALA A 11 7.01 0.84 16.15
C ALA A 11 5.79 0.53 15.26
N GLN A 12 5.26 -0.71 15.26
CA GLN A 12 4.16 -1.15 14.38
C GLN A 12 4.40 -0.91 12.87
N GLU A 13 5.62 -0.60 12.43
CA GLU A 13 5.99 -0.45 11.02
C GLU A 13 6.16 -1.81 10.32
N VAL A 14 5.32 -2.80 10.65
CA VAL A 14 5.29 -4.08 9.96
C VAL A 14 4.43 -3.90 8.71
N LEU A 15 5.08 -3.61 7.58
CA LEU A 15 4.39 -3.51 6.29
C LEU A 15 3.88 -4.89 5.87
N THR A 16 2.57 -5.01 5.67
CA THR A 16 1.96 -6.21 5.10
C THR A 16 2.50 -6.45 3.68
N LEU A 17 3.02 -7.65 3.46
CA LEU A 17 3.53 -8.10 2.17
C LEU A 17 2.41 -8.81 1.41
N HIS A 18 2.34 -8.60 0.10
CA HIS A 18 1.39 -9.32 -0.73
C HIS A 18 1.67 -10.82 -0.75
N ARG A 19 0.63 -11.63 -0.91
CA ARG A 19 0.69 -13.10 -0.87
C ARG A 19 1.70 -13.68 -1.87
N ASP A 20 1.77 -13.07 -3.05
CA ASP A 20 2.69 -13.44 -4.12
C ASP A 20 4.14 -12.99 -3.88
N TYR A 21 4.43 -12.21 -2.83
CA TYR A 21 5.81 -11.86 -2.45
C TYR A 21 6.67 -13.12 -2.29
N PHE A 22 6.13 -14.17 -1.68
CA PHE A 22 6.84 -15.43 -1.47
C PHE A 22 7.12 -16.20 -2.77
N ARG A 23 6.43 -15.86 -3.88
CA ARG A 23 6.67 -16.44 -5.21
C ARG A 23 7.90 -15.83 -5.90
N LEU A 24 8.33 -14.63 -5.48
CA LEU A 24 9.57 -14.02 -5.97
C LEU A 24 10.73 -14.93 -5.60
N ARG A 25 11.43 -15.49 -6.59
CA ARG A 25 12.54 -16.44 -6.37
C ARG A 25 13.89 -15.73 -6.22
N LYS A 26 14.08 -14.56 -6.84
CA LYS A 26 15.36 -13.85 -6.80
C LYS A 26 15.42 -12.96 -5.55
N PRO A 27 16.45 -13.10 -4.69
CA PRO A 27 16.59 -12.28 -3.47
C PRO A 27 16.59 -10.77 -3.73
N ILE A 28 17.17 -10.36 -4.86
CA ILE A 28 17.21 -8.95 -5.27
C ILE A 28 15.84 -8.39 -5.61
N GLU A 29 14.97 -9.17 -6.24
CA GLU A 29 13.62 -8.75 -6.61
C GLU A 29 12.76 -8.61 -5.36
N ARG A 30 12.91 -9.52 -4.38
CA ARG A 30 12.30 -9.35 -3.04
C ARG A 30 12.76 -8.07 -2.37
N ARG A 31 14.06 -7.80 -2.40
CA ARG A 31 14.60 -6.59 -1.78
C ARG A 31 14.10 -5.31 -2.47
N VAL A 32 14.00 -5.33 -3.79
CA VAL A 32 13.43 -4.23 -4.58
C VAL A 32 11.94 -4.04 -4.24
N TYR A 33 11.16 -5.13 -4.11
CA TYR A 33 9.77 -5.07 -3.64
C TYR A 33 9.66 -4.42 -2.27
N GLU A 34 10.46 -4.83 -1.29
CA GLU A 34 10.42 -4.26 0.06
C GLU A 34 10.71 -2.75 0.07
N ILE A 35 11.67 -2.32 -0.74
CA ILE A 35 12.03 -0.91 -0.90
C ILE A 35 10.88 -0.14 -1.55
N ALA A 36 10.28 -0.69 -2.61
CA ALA A 36 9.09 -0.11 -3.25
C ALA A 36 7.92 -0.05 -2.26
N ARG A 37 7.69 -1.11 -1.47
CA ARG A 37 6.64 -1.16 -0.44
C ARG A 37 6.83 -0.12 0.65
N LYS A 38 8.08 0.11 1.06
CA LYS A 38 8.41 1.10 2.07
C LYS A 38 8.30 2.54 1.57
N HIS A 39 8.67 2.80 0.31
CA HIS A 39 8.76 4.17 -0.21
C HIS A 39 7.57 4.60 -1.07
N CYS A 40 7.06 3.72 -1.92
CA CYS A 40 5.85 3.96 -2.71
C CYS A 40 4.61 3.72 -1.85
N GLY A 41 4.52 2.59 -1.14
CA GLY A 41 3.35 2.26 -0.33
C GLY A 41 2.05 2.33 -1.14
N GLN A 42 1.13 3.19 -0.72
CA GLN A 42 -0.14 3.45 -1.43
C GLN A 42 -0.08 4.64 -2.41
N GLN A 43 1.06 5.32 -2.53
CA GLN A 43 1.22 6.42 -3.47
C GLN A 43 1.12 5.89 -4.91
N ASP A 44 0.58 6.72 -5.81
CA ASP A 44 0.40 6.36 -7.22
C ASP A 44 1.73 5.96 -7.87
N GLU A 45 2.79 6.73 -7.61
CA GLU A 45 4.12 6.47 -8.12
C GLU A 45 5.24 6.91 -7.18
N TRP A 46 6.38 6.22 -7.28
CA TRP A 46 7.63 6.60 -6.62
C TRP A 46 8.82 6.39 -7.57
N ARG A 47 9.70 7.39 -7.64
CA ARG A 47 10.86 7.40 -8.55
C ARG A 47 12.16 7.39 -7.77
N ILE A 48 13.15 6.66 -8.27
CA ILE A 48 14.49 6.57 -7.67
C ILE A 48 15.57 6.36 -8.72
N GLY A 49 16.71 7.02 -8.56
CA GLY A 49 17.88 6.80 -9.41
C GLY A 49 18.48 5.41 -9.19
N LEU A 50 18.91 4.76 -10.28
CA LEU A 50 19.44 3.40 -10.26
C LEU A 50 20.63 3.21 -9.28
N PRO A 51 21.61 4.13 -9.17
CA PRO A 51 22.70 3.99 -8.20
C PRO A 51 22.23 4.04 -6.74
N LEU A 52 21.22 4.87 -6.44
CA LEU A 52 20.65 4.97 -5.10
C LEU A 52 19.82 3.72 -4.76
N LEU A 53 19.08 3.19 -5.75
CA LEU A 53 18.37 1.93 -5.59
C LEU A 53 19.34 0.79 -5.28
N LEU A 54 20.45 0.66 -6.04
CA LEU A 54 21.50 -0.31 -5.75
C LEU A 54 22.02 -0.18 -4.31
N LYS A 55 22.36 1.04 -3.88
CA LYS A 55 22.81 1.31 -2.50
C LYS A 55 21.78 0.88 -1.46
N LYS A 56 20.48 1.14 -1.68
CA LYS A 56 19.39 0.74 -0.77
C LYS A 56 19.16 -0.78 -0.75
N THR A 57 19.37 -1.46 -1.88
CA THR A 57 19.29 -2.92 -1.92
C THR A 57 20.40 -3.59 -1.12
N GLY A 58 21.56 -2.93 -1.00
CA GLY A 58 22.75 -3.51 -0.36
C GLY A 58 23.43 -4.60 -1.20
N ALA A 59 23.05 -4.75 -2.46
CA ALA A 59 23.68 -5.70 -3.37
C ALA A 59 25.13 -5.27 -3.68
N GLN A 60 26.02 -6.26 -3.76
CA GLN A 60 27.44 -6.07 -4.09
C GLN A 60 27.71 -6.17 -5.60
N SER A 61 26.67 -6.26 -6.43
CA SER A 61 26.84 -6.37 -7.87
C SER A 61 27.31 -5.04 -8.48
N PRO A 62 28.14 -5.08 -9.54
CA PRO A 62 28.47 -3.87 -10.29
C PRO A 62 27.20 -3.20 -10.85
N LEU A 63 27.20 -1.87 -10.92
CA LEU A 63 26.04 -1.09 -11.38
C LEU A 63 25.52 -1.52 -12.76
N LYS A 64 26.43 -1.91 -13.67
CA LYS A 64 26.06 -2.44 -14.99
C LYS A 64 25.20 -3.70 -14.90
N ARG A 65 25.62 -4.66 -14.06
CA ARG A 65 24.87 -5.91 -13.84
C ARG A 65 23.55 -5.64 -13.14
N PHE A 66 23.53 -4.73 -12.17
CA PHE A 66 22.29 -4.32 -11.52
C PHE A 66 21.30 -3.68 -12.51
N ARG A 67 21.79 -2.89 -13.46
CA ARG A 67 20.97 -2.32 -14.55
C ARG A 67 20.31 -3.41 -15.39
N GLU A 68 21.05 -4.43 -15.79
CA GLU A 68 20.52 -5.58 -16.53
C GLU A 68 19.44 -6.30 -15.71
N MET A 69 19.67 -6.51 -14.41
CA MET A 69 18.69 -7.13 -13.53
C MET A 69 17.40 -6.30 -13.38
N ILE A 70 17.49 -4.98 -13.34
CA ILE A 70 16.31 -4.10 -13.33
C ILE A 70 15.59 -4.13 -14.67
N ARG A 71 16.32 -4.18 -15.80
CA ARG A 71 15.69 -4.33 -17.13
C ARG A 71 14.94 -5.66 -17.24
N ASP A 72 15.51 -6.74 -16.74
CA ASP A 72 14.82 -8.03 -16.68
C ASP A 72 13.55 -7.92 -15.81
N LEU A 73 13.66 -7.31 -14.63
CA LEU A 73 12.51 -7.10 -13.74
C LEU A 73 11.39 -6.31 -14.44
N VAL A 74 11.74 -5.24 -15.16
CA VAL A 74 10.79 -4.44 -15.96
C VAL A 74 10.17 -5.28 -17.07
N ALA A 75 10.95 -6.12 -17.74
CA ALA A 75 10.45 -6.95 -18.85
C ALA A 75 9.48 -8.06 -18.39
N TYR A 76 9.76 -8.70 -17.25
CA TYR A 76 8.87 -9.73 -16.70
C TYR A 76 7.64 -9.14 -15.99
N ASP A 77 7.75 -7.91 -15.47
CA ASP A 77 6.67 -7.17 -14.80
C ASP A 77 5.91 -8.00 -13.74
N HIS A 78 6.61 -8.89 -13.04
CA HIS A 78 6.00 -9.84 -12.08
C HIS A 78 6.06 -9.37 -10.64
N LEU A 79 6.49 -8.12 -10.40
CA LEU A 79 6.56 -7.58 -9.05
C LEU A 79 5.13 -7.44 -8.50
N PRO A 80 4.78 -8.08 -7.37
CA PRO A 80 3.46 -7.89 -6.78
C PRO A 80 3.23 -6.41 -6.48
N ASP A 81 1.98 -5.96 -6.57
CA ASP A 81 1.53 -4.58 -6.26
C ASP A 81 2.06 -3.43 -7.08
N TYR A 82 3.20 -3.60 -7.75
CA TYR A 82 3.88 -2.52 -8.43
C TYR A 82 4.20 -2.93 -9.86
N SER A 83 3.97 -2.01 -10.78
CA SER A 83 4.60 -2.05 -12.11
C SER A 83 5.90 -1.27 -12.04
N VAL A 84 6.93 -1.75 -12.73
CA VAL A 84 8.26 -1.13 -12.71
C VAL A 84 8.58 -0.65 -14.12
N THR A 85 9.04 0.58 -14.25
CA THR A 85 9.59 1.10 -15.51
C THR A 85 10.99 1.64 -15.29
N PHE A 86 11.80 1.62 -16.34
CA PHE A 86 13.18 2.10 -16.32
C PHE A 86 13.43 3.07 -17.47
N ASP A 87 13.75 4.31 -17.12
CA ASP A 87 14.22 5.32 -18.06
C ASP A 87 15.75 5.25 -18.16
N ALA A 88 16.23 4.81 -19.32
CA ALA A 88 17.66 4.66 -19.57
C ALA A 88 18.40 5.99 -19.81
N ALA A 89 17.71 7.04 -20.25
CA ALA A 89 18.30 8.36 -20.47
C ALA A 89 18.52 9.09 -19.14
N ALA A 90 17.56 8.98 -18.22
CA ALA A 90 17.65 9.57 -16.90
C ALA A 90 18.30 8.64 -15.84
N ASP A 91 18.53 7.36 -16.16
CA ASP A 91 18.95 6.29 -15.22
C ASP A 91 18.01 6.19 -14.00
N MET A 92 16.70 6.33 -14.25
CA MET A 92 15.64 6.39 -13.24
C MET A 92 14.73 5.17 -13.29
N VAL A 93 14.42 4.62 -12.12
CA VAL A 93 13.44 3.56 -11.94
C VAL A 93 12.17 4.15 -11.34
N THR A 94 11.02 3.84 -11.93
CA THR A 94 9.71 4.26 -11.42
C THR A 94 8.91 3.03 -11.01
N PHE A 95 8.38 3.06 -9.79
CA PHE A 95 7.43 2.09 -9.27
C PHE A 95 6.06 2.73 -9.29
N ARG A 96 5.08 2.08 -9.90
CA ARG A 96 3.70 2.55 -9.95
C ARG A 96 2.78 1.52 -9.32
N ASN A 97 1.94 1.95 -8.39
CA ASN A 97 1.00 1.08 -7.69
C ASN A 97 -0.06 0.55 -8.67
N ARG A 98 -0.32 -0.77 -8.64
CA ARG A 98 -1.32 -1.44 -9.49
C ARG A 98 -2.75 -1.35 -8.94
N GLY A 99 -2.93 -0.81 -7.74
CA GLY A 99 -4.20 -0.82 -7.00
C GLY A 99 -4.50 -2.14 -6.28
N SER A 100 -3.69 -3.20 -6.46
CA SER A 100 -3.91 -4.49 -5.77
C SER A 100 -3.68 -4.41 -4.27
N LEU A 101 -2.87 -3.43 -3.83
CA LEU A 101 -2.82 -3.08 -2.42
C LEU A 101 -4.20 -2.65 -1.97
N LEU A 102 -4.82 -1.65 -2.61
CA LEU A 102 -6.23 -1.20 -2.42
C LEU A 102 -7.19 -2.38 -2.24
N ALA A 103 -7.14 -3.33 -3.15
CA ALA A 103 -7.97 -4.53 -3.08
C ALA A 103 -7.66 -5.43 -1.86
N THR A 104 -6.38 -5.68 -1.56
CA THR A 104 -5.97 -6.55 -0.44
C THR A 104 -6.41 -5.99 0.92
N TRP A 105 -6.32 -4.67 1.12
CA TRP A 105 -6.73 -4.08 2.39
C TRP A 105 -8.24 -3.83 2.46
N ALA A 106 -8.91 -3.53 1.34
CA ALA A 106 -10.38 -3.54 1.29
C ALA A 106 -10.99 -4.90 1.69
N THR A 107 -10.25 -6.01 1.54
CA THR A 107 -10.68 -7.35 1.98
C THR A 107 -10.46 -7.67 3.46
N ALA A 108 -9.95 -6.75 4.29
CA ALA A 108 -9.76 -7.01 5.72
C ALA A 108 -11.08 -7.29 6.46
N TRP A 109 -12.19 -6.74 5.96
CA TRP A 109 -13.54 -7.05 6.43
C TRP A 109 -14.52 -7.00 5.26
N ASP A 110 -15.09 -8.16 4.90
CA ASP A 110 -16.05 -8.30 3.80
C ASP A 110 -17.51 -8.12 4.23
N GLY A 111 -17.74 -7.91 5.53
CA GLY A 111 -19.08 -7.90 6.10
C GLY A 111 -19.97 -6.83 5.45
N ARG A 112 -21.28 -7.07 5.50
CA ARG A 112 -22.26 -6.14 4.94
C ARG A 112 -22.70 -5.16 6.01
N LEU A 113 -22.78 -3.88 5.63
CA LEU A 113 -23.55 -2.89 6.39
C LEU A 113 -25.00 -2.99 5.94
N ASP A 114 -25.92 -2.90 6.89
CA ASP A 114 -27.35 -2.85 6.57
C ASP A 114 -27.76 -1.47 6.02
N ALA A 115 -28.97 -1.43 5.44
CA ALA A 115 -29.50 -0.21 4.84
C ALA A 115 -29.78 0.89 5.88
N GLU A 116 -29.96 0.52 7.15
CA GLU A 116 -30.18 1.44 8.27
C GLU A 116 -28.89 2.18 8.61
N ALA A 117 -27.74 1.49 8.66
CA ALA A 117 -26.43 2.10 8.82
C ALA A 117 -26.09 3.09 7.70
N HIS A 118 -26.47 2.78 6.45
CA HIS A 118 -26.32 3.73 5.34
C HIS A 118 -27.24 4.93 5.46
N HIS A 119 -28.44 4.76 6.02
CA HIS A 119 -29.34 5.87 6.30
C HIS A 119 -28.74 6.80 7.36
N ASP A 120 -28.34 6.25 8.51
CA ASP A 120 -27.71 6.99 9.61
C ASP A 120 -26.42 7.70 9.16
N ALA A 121 -25.64 7.08 8.26
CA ALA A 121 -24.46 7.69 7.67
C ALA A 121 -24.79 8.97 6.86
N ARG A 122 -25.92 9.01 6.14
CA ARG A 122 -26.37 10.21 5.41
C ARG A 122 -26.74 11.33 6.35
N GLU A 123 -27.32 11.01 7.51
CA GLU A 123 -27.70 12.01 8.50
C GLU A 123 -26.48 12.66 9.15
N VAL A 124 -25.44 11.89 9.46
CA VAL A 124 -24.23 12.41 10.12
C VAL A 124 -23.22 13.04 9.16
N ALA A 125 -23.28 12.71 7.86
CA ALA A 125 -22.41 13.27 6.82
C ALA A 125 -23.23 13.74 5.58
N PRO A 126 -24.07 14.78 5.72
CA PRO A 126 -24.96 15.22 4.66
C PRO A 126 -24.19 15.76 3.45
N GLY A 127 -24.64 15.40 2.24
CA GLY A 127 -24.07 15.84 0.97
C GLY A 127 -22.93 14.97 0.44
N TRP A 128 -22.35 14.09 1.26
CA TRP A 128 -21.34 13.13 0.81
C TRP A 128 -21.99 11.85 0.27
N ASP A 129 -21.34 11.23 -0.72
CA ASP A 129 -21.73 9.89 -1.20
C ASP A 129 -21.37 8.83 -0.14
N VAL A 130 -22.38 8.17 0.40
CA VAL A 130 -22.22 7.15 1.45
C VAL A 130 -21.46 5.93 0.97
N TYR A 131 -21.59 5.53 -0.29
CA TYR A 131 -20.84 4.38 -0.81
C TYR A 131 -19.36 4.72 -0.94
N MET A 132 -19.03 5.97 -1.29
CA MET A 132 -17.64 6.45 -1.26
C MET A 132 -17.09 6.50 0.17
N LEU A 133 -17.88 6.96 1.14
CA LEU A 133 -17.48 6.94 2.54
C LEU A 133 -17.28 5.52 3.06
N GLU A 134 -18.14 4.58 2.66
CA GLU A 134 -18.00 3.16 2.99
C GLU A 134 -16.73 2.57 2.39
N GLU A 135 -16.44 2.86 1.12
CA GLU A 135 -15.18 2.46 0.49
C GLU A 135 -14.02 3.01 1.31
N LYS A 136 -13.97 4.33 1.57
CA LYS A 136 -12.92 4.96 2.40
C LYS A 136 -12.81 4.40 3.81
N TRP A 137 -13.91 3.95 4.40
CA TRP A 137 -13.91 3.33 5.72
C TRP A 137 -13.38 1.91 5.70
N ARG A 138 -13.84 1.05 4.78
CA ARG A 138 -13.32 -0.32 4.58
C ARG A 138 -11.84 -0.30 4.25
N LEU A 139 -11.49 0.67 3.43
CA LEU A 139 -10.13 1.06 3.21
C LEU A 139 -9.45 1.36 4.58
N TRP A 140 -9.87 2.38 5.32
CA TRP A 140 -9.22 2.68 6.60
C TRP A 140 -9.10 1.48 7.57
N LEU A 141 -10.09 0.58 7.61
CA LEU A 141 -10.02 -0.67 8.36
C LEU A 141 -8.86 -1.56 7.90
N GLY A 142 -8.70 -1.73 6.59
CA GLY A 142 -7.64 -2.54 6.00
C GLY A 142 -6.23 -1.98 6.20
N GLU A 143 -6.07 -0.66 6.14
CA GLU A 143 -4.78 -0.01 6.42
C GLU A 143 -4.30 -0.25 7.85
N HIS A 144 -5.25 -0.36 8.79
CA HIS A 144 -4.97 -0.58 10.20
C HIS A 144 -5.18 -2.03 10.66
N GLU A 145 -5.46 -2.96 9.74
CA GLU A 145 -5.79 -4.37 10.02
C GLU A 145 -6.87 -4.51 11.12
N ILE A 146 -7.89 -3.64 11.10
CA ILE A 146 -8.96 -3.60 12.09
C ILE A 146 -10.13 -4.46 11.62
N GLU A 147 -10.46 -5.49 12.40
CA GLU A 147 -11.73 -6.19 12.28
C GLU A 147 -12.78 -5.55 13.21
N PRO A 148 -13.80 -4.86 12.67
CA PRO A 148 -14.76 -4.13 13.50
C PRO A 148 -15.71 -5.08 14.22
N LYS A 149 -15.72 -5.04 15.56
CA LYS A 149 -16.70 -5.79 16.38
C LYS A 149 -18.14 -5.28 16.23
N PHE A 150 -18.30 -3.98 15.97
CA PHE A 150 -19.59 -3.31 15.79
C PHE A 150 -19.52 -2.42 14.52
N PRO A 151 -19.56 -3.03 13.33
CA PRO A 151 -19.25 -2.37 12.06
C PRO A 151 -20.15 -1.16 11.78
N GLU A 152 -21.45 -1.25 12.02
CA GLU A 152 -22.42 -0.18 11.75
C GLU A 152 -22.11 1.06 12.61
N ARG A 153 -21.92 0.86 13.92
CA ARG A 153 -21.59 1.95 14.86
C ARG A 153 -20.25 2.59 14.54
N HIS A 154 -19.26 1.79 14.17
CA HIS A 154 -17.93 2.29 13.82
C HIS A 154 -17.96 3.08 12.50
N PHE A 155 -18.73 2.62 11.52
CA PHE A 155 -18.92 3.30 10.25
C PHE A 155 -19.59 4.67 10.42
N ILE A 156 -20.69 4.73 11.19
CA ILE A 156 -21.39 6.00 11.47
C ILE A 156 -20.44 6.99 12.19
N LYS A 157 -19.65 6.51 13.16
CA LYS A 157 -18.66 7.34 13.85
C LYS A 157 -17.57 7.85 12.90
N PHE A 158 -17.13 7.02 11.96
CA PHE A 158 -16.18 7.41 10.92
C PHE A 158 -16.76 8.52 10.03
N CYS A 159 -18.00 8.35 9.55
CA CYS A 159 -18.69 9.34 8.71
C CYS A 159 -18.84 10.70 9.42
N ARG A 160 -19.21 10.68 10.71
CA ARG A 160 -19.27 11.90 11.53
C ARG A 160 -17.92 12.61 11.58
N SER A 161 -16.85 11.89 11.93
CA SER A 161 -15.51 12.48 12.00
C SER A 161 -15.00 12.96 10.63
N TRP A 162 -15.39 12.28 9.54
CA TRP A 162 -15.08 12.70 8.17
C TRP A 162 -15.70 14.06 7.85
N TYR A 163 -17.00 14.22 8.15
CA TYR A 163 -17.73 15.46 7.94
C TYR A 163 -17.21 16.60 8.82
N GLU A 164 -16.93 16.33 10.11
CA GLU A 164 -16.34 17.34 11.01
C GLU A 164 -14.99 17.89 10.51
N LYS A 165 -14.17 17.03 9.89
CA LYS A 165 -12.85 17.42 9.39
C LYS A 165 -12.88 18.13 8.03
N ARG A 166 -13.85 17.80 7.16
CA ARG A 166 -13.88 18.27 5.76
C ARG A 166 -15.02 19.22 5.44
N GLY A 167 -16.04 19.29 6.29
CA GLY A 167 -17.26 20.05 6.05
C GLY A 167 -18.11 19.45 4.93
N ARG A 168 -18.94 20.30 4.34
CA ARG A 168 -19.75 19.94 3.17
C ARG A 168 -18.86 19.87 1.92
N PRO A 169 -19.10 18.89 1.03
CA PRO A 169 -18.37 18.77 -0.23
C PRO A 169 -18.71 19.93 -1.18
#